data_AF-A0A967ZFU7-F1
#
_entry.id   AF-A0A967ZFU7-F1
#
_cell.length_a   1.000
_cell.length_b   1.000
_cell.length_c   1.000
_cell.angle_alpha   90.00
_cell.angle_beta   90.00
_cell.angle_gamma   90.00
#
_symmetry.space_group_name_H-M   'P 1'
#
loop_
_entity.id
_entity.type
_entity.pdbx_description
1 polymer ?
#
loop_
_entity_poly.entity_id
_entity_poly.type
_entity_poly.pdbx_seq_one_letter_code
_entity_poly.pdbx_strand_id
1 'polypeptide(L)'
;VEEPLNLPPWFDTAVIVLLAVGFPIAVILAWIFDITPEGVVHTPPTDEPDVSVEAKEADPSVHERIEPQPNSVAVLPFQNLSLDPQDAFFAAGVHEAILNELAKIKDLLVMARTSVMRYADGQTP
;
A
#
# COMPACT_ATOMS: atom_id res chain seq x y z
N VAL A 1 -31.04 -25.08 40.71
CA VAL A 1 -29.92 -24.44 39.98
C VAL A 1 -30.45 -24.25 38.57
N GLU A 2 -31.12 -23.16 38.22
CA GLU A 2 -30.88 -21.74 38.52
C GLU A 2 -32.20 -20.97 38.43
N GLU A 3 -32.55 -20.16 39.43
CA GLU A 3 -33.58 -19.10 39.28
C GLU A 3 -33.45 -18.00 40.37
N PRO A 4 -32.26 -17.38 40.59
CA PRO A 4 -32.13 -16.25 41.53
C PRO A 4 -32.53 -14.89 40.93
N LEU A 5 -33.05 -14.80 39.70
CA LEU A 5 -33.50 -13.55 39.07
C LEU A 5 -34.71 -13.85 38.18
N ASN A 6 -35.85 -13.20 38.44
CA ASN A 6 -37.16 -13.42 37.78
C ASN A 6 -37.16 -12.92 36.31
N LEU A 7 -36.24 -13.42 35.49
CA LEU A 7 -36.06 -13.02 34.11
C LEU A 7 -37.05 -13.80 33.22
N PRO A 8 -37.67 -13.13 32.23
CA PRO A 8 -38.56 -13.82 31.30
C PRO A 8 -37.88 -14.98 30.55
N PRO A 9 -38.58 -16.09 30.27
CA PRO A 9 -38.02 -17.27 29.59
C PRO A 9 -37.41 -17.01 28.20
N TRP A 10 -37.75 -15.88 27.58
CA TRP A 10 -37.23 -15.48 26.28
C TRP A 10 -35.85 -14.84 26.34
N PHE A 11 -35.40 -14.39 27.52
CA PHE A 11 -34.19 -13.56 27.67
C PHE A 11 -32.93 -14.32 27.26
N ASP A 12 -32.72 -15.54 27.76
CA ASP A 12 -31.56 -16.35 27.41
C ASP A 12 -31.50 -16.65 25.90
N THR A 13 -32.66 -16.97 25.32
CA THR A 13 -32.75 -17.19 23.86
C THR A 13 -32.48 -15.89 23.09
N ALA A 14 -32.98 -14.75 23.56
CA ALA A 14 -32.73 -13.45 22.93
C ALA A 14 -31.25 -13.06 23.00
N VAL A 15 -30.56 -13.30 24.12
CA VAL A 15 -29.12 -13.05 24.25
C VAL A 15 -28.32 -13.96 23.32
N ILE A 16 -28.65 -15.25 23.26
CA ILE A 16 -27.97 -16.21 22.37
C ILE A 16 -28.18 -15.82 20.90
N VAL A 17 -29.41 -15.48 20.49
CA VAL A 17 -29.70 -15.04 19.11
C VAL A 17 -28.99 -13.73 18.80
N LEU A 18 -28.99 -12.76 19.72
CA LEU A 18 -28.29 -11.49 19.57
C LEU A 18 -26.78 -11.70 19.45
N LEU A 19 -26.19 -12.64 20.19
CA LEU A 19 -24.75 -12.93 20.11
C LEU A 19 -24.43 -13.72 18.83
N ALA A 20 -25.24 -14.72 18.47
CA ALA A 20 -25.05 -15.53 17.27
C ALA A 20 -25.21 -14.74 15.98
N VAL A 21 -26.06 -13.70 15.95
CA VAL A 21 -26.24 -12.80 14.81
C VAL A 21 -25.31 -11.59 14.91
N GLY A 22 -25.12 -11.04 16.10
CA GLY A 22 -24.28 -9.87 16.35
C GLY A 22 -22.79 -10.15 16.14
N PHE A 23 -22.31 -11.36 16.46
CA PHE A 23 -20.92 -11.75 16.24
C PHE A 23 -20.51 -11.77 14.76
N PRO A 24 -21.22 -12.47 13.84
CA PRO A 24 -20.88 -12.42 12.42
C PRO A 24 -21.07 -11.01 11.85
N ILE A 25 -22.09 -10.25 12.28
CA ILE A 25 -22.23 -8.85 11.88
C ILE A 25 -21.02 -8.03 12.33
N ALA A 26 -20.53 -8.21 13.56
CA ALA A 26 -19.35 -7.50 14.06
C ALA A 26 -18.08 -7.87 13.29
N VAL A 27 -17.89 -9.13 12.91
CA VAL A 27 -16.75 -9.56 12.08
C VAL A 27 -16.84 -8.96 10.67
N ILE A 28 -18.03 -8.97 10.07
CA ILE A 28 -18.27 -8.36 8.75
C ILE A 28 -18.06 -6.85 8.81
N LEU A 29 -18.54 -6.18 9.87
CA LEU A 29 -18.37 -4.74 10.07
C LEU A 29 -16.92 -4.35 10.38
N ALA A 30 -16.19 -5.18 11.14
CA ALA A 30 -14.76 -4.99 11.35
C ALA A 30 -13.99 -5.14 10.04
N TRP A 31 -14.35 -6.13 9.21
CA TRP A 31 -13.73 -6.35 7.91
C TRP A 31 -14.01 -5.21 6.92
N ILE A 32 -15.23 -4.65 6.89
CA ILE A 32 -15.56 -3.56 5.98
C ILE A 32 -14.96 -2.21 6.42
N PHE A 33 -14.86 -1.92 7.72
CA PHE A 33 -14.26 -0.67 8.21
C PHE A 33 -12.73 -0.69 8.23
N ASP A 34 -12.10 -1.87 8.41
CA ASP A 34 -10.64 -1.98 8.39
C ASP A 34 -10.07 -2.02 6.95
N ILE A 35 -10.88 -2.41 5.95
CA ILE A 35 -10.45 -2.51 4.55
C ILE A 35 -10.55 -1.20 3.74
N THR A 36 -11.14 -0.10 4.24
CA THR A 36 -11.21 1.16 3.47
C THR A 36 -11.36 2.41 4.34
N PRO A 37 -10.32 3.27 4.45
CA PRO A 37 -10.46 4.58 3.80
C PRO A 37 -9.28 5.05 2.92
N GLU A 38 -8.07 4.52 3.07
CA GLU A 38 -6.95 4.90 2.19
C GLU A 38 -6.08 3.70 1.83
N GLY A 39 -6.27 3.16 0.63
CA GLY A 39 -5.43 2.09 0.13
C GLY A 39 -6.06 1.38 -1.05
N VAL A 40 -6.12 2.04 -2.21
CA VAL A 40 -5.30 1.74 -3.40
C VAL A 40 -5.56 2.87 -4.41
N VAL A 41 -4.62 3.80 -4.57
CA VAL A 41 -4.60 4.64 -5.78
C VAL A 41 -4.07 3.75 -6.91
N HIS A 42 -4.99 3.08 -7.58
CA HIS A 42 -4.74 2.52 -8.90
C HIS A 42 -4.65 3.71 -9.85
N THR A 43 -3.47 4.05 -10.35
CA THR A 43 -3.39 4.81 -11.59
C THR A 43 -4.02 3.94 -12.69
N PRO A 44 -5.09 4.40 -13.37
CA PRO A 44 -5.66 3.67 -14.50
C PRO A 44 -4.61 3.63 -15.62
N PRO A 45 -4.25 2.46 -16.16
CA PRO A 45 -3.88 2.34 -17.54
C PRO A 45 -5.21 2.27 -18.31
N THR A 46 -5.62 3.38 -18.89
CA THR A 46 -6.72 3.47 -19.86
C THR A 46 -6.18 4.46 -20.88
N ASP A 47 -5.66 4.05 -22.05
CA ASP A 47 -6.05 2.97 -22.94
C ASP A 47 -4.83 2.35 -23.65
N GLU A 48 -4.74 1.01 -23.69
CA GLU A 48 -4.19 0.29 -24.85
C GLU A 48 -5.41 -0.35 -25.60
N PRO A 49 -5.30 -0.85 -26.83
CA PRO A 49 -5.27 -0.10 -28.09
C PRO A 49 -6.19 -0.76 -29.14
N ASP A 50 -7.24 -0.10 -29.64
CA ASP A 50 -7.81 -0.52 -30.94
C ASP A 50 -8.58 0.61 -31.63
N VAL A 51 -7.85 1.53 -32.25
CA VAL A 51 -7.99 1.81 -33.68
C VAL A 51 -6.82 2.69 -34.10
N SER A 52 -5.91 2.10 -34.86
CA SER A 52 -5.17 2.81 -35.92
C SER A 52 -4.62 4.18 -35.51
N VAL A 53 -3.59 4.22 -34.66
CA VAL A 53 -2.72 5.41 -34.60
C VAL A 53 -1.84 5.37 -35.86
N GLU A 54 -2.46 5.83 -36.94
CA GLU A 54 -1.77 6.49 -38.02
C GLU A 54 -0.81 7.53 -37.41
N ALA A 55 0.42 7.51 -37.91
CA ALA A 55 1.46 8.43 -37.56
C ALA A 55 0.93 9.87 -37.51
N LYS A 56 0.78 10.41 -36.30
CA LYS A 56 0.69 11.85 -36.13
C LYS A 56 1.66 12.27 -35.05
N GLU A 57 2.81 12.68 -35.56
CA GLU A 57 3.79 13.56 -34.92
C GLU A 57 3.12 14.44 -33.85
N ALA A 58 3.36 14.10 -32.60
CA ALA A 58 3.00 14.92 -31.45
C ALA A 58 4.31 15.43 -30.84
N ASP A 59 4.64 16.65 -31.27
CA ASP A 59 5.30 17.71 -30.53
C ASP A 59 6.30 17.32 -29.41
N PRO A 60 7.63 17.49 -29.61
CA PRO A 60 8.65 17.20 -28.61
C PRO A 60 8.69 18.19 -27.42
N SER A 61 7.73 19.12 -27.31
CA SER A 61 7.77 20.18 -26.28
C SER A 61 6.91 19.93 -25.03
N VAL A 62 6.21 18.80 -24.92
CA VAL A 62 5.50 18.45 -23.67
C VAL A 62 6.45 17.75 -22.70
N HIS A 63 7.30 18.53 -22.04
CA HIS A 63 7.77 18.15 -20.71
C HIS A 63 6.58 18.30 -19.76
N GLU A 64 5.75 17.27 -19.68
CA GLU A 64 4.74 17.16 -18.65
C GLU A 64 5.51 17.14 -17.31
N ARG A 65 5.62 18.31 -16.68
CA ARG A 65 6.17 18.43 -15.34
C ARG A 65 5.30 17.54 -14.47
N ILE A 66 5.84 16.41 -14.06
CA ILE A 66 5.25 15.60 -13.00
C ILE A 66 5.20 16.53 -11.78
N GLU A 67 4.02 17.09 -11.51
CA GLU A 67 3.77 17.87 -10.30
C GLU A 67 4.19 16.95 -9.14
N PRO A 68 5.18 17.35 -8.32
CA PRO A 68 5.70 16.49 -7.27
C PRO A 68 4.53 16.14 -6.36
N GLN A 69 4.11 14.88 -6.39
CA GLN A 69 3.04 14.43 -5.52
C GLN A 69 3.46 14.77 -4.08
N PRO A 70 2.68 15.57 -3.35
CA PRO A 70 3.01 15.90 -1.98
C PRO A 70 3.17 14.59 -1.21
N ASN A 71 4.23 14.52 -0.39
CA ASN A 71 4.56 13.38 0.46
C ASN A 71 5.13 12.13 -0.27
N SER A 72 5.76 12.28 -1.44
CA SER A 72 6.53 11.17 -2.04
C SER A 72 7.99 11.13 -1.58
N VAL A 73 8.48 9.95 -1.20
CA VAL A 73 9.88 9.71 -0.82
C VAL A 73 10.44 8.54 -1.63
N ALA A 74 11.57 8.78 -2.29
CA ALA A 74 12.36 7.76 -2.96
C ALA A 74 13.63 7.50 -2.15
N VAL A 75 13.86 6.25 -1.77
CA VAL A 75 15.11 5.81 -1.17
C VAL A 75 16.00 5.32 -2.30
N LEU A 76 17.19 5.89 -2.46
CA LEU A 76 18.13 5.45 -3.49
C LEU A 76 18.89 4.20 -3.04
N PRO A 77 19.35 3.35 -3.98
CA PRO A 77 20.20 2.20 -3.66
C PRO A 77 21.45 2.64 -2.89
N PHE A 78 21.74 1.97 -1.78
CA PHE A 78 22.93 2.27 -1.00
C PHE A 78 24.18 1.65 -1.62
N GLN A 79 25.25 2.44 -1.64
CA GLN A 79 26.57 1.98 -2.06
C GLN A 79 27.26 1.30 -0.88
N ASN A 80 27.94 0.19 -1.15
CA ASN A 80 28.84 -0.40 -0.17
C ASN A 80 30.14 0.41 -0.14
N LEU A 81 30.36 1.15 0.95
CA LEU A 81 31.59 1.93 1.18
C LEU A 81 32.68 1.12 1.91
N SER A 82 32.38 -0.12 2.31
CA SER A 82 33.34 -1.03 2.91
C SER A 82 34.30 -1.58 1.87
N LEU A 83 35.50 -1.98 2.30
CA LEU A 83 36.46 -2.69 1.46
C LEU A 83 36.11 -4.18 1.31
N ASP A 84 35.22 -4.71 2.15
CA ASP A 84 34.77 -6.09 2.08
C ASP A 84 33.56 -6.24 1.13
N PRO A 85 33.67 -7.08 0.07
CA PRO A 85 32.55 -7.39 -0.81
C PRO A 85 31.33 -8.00 -0.10
N GLN A 86 31.49 -8.64 1.07
CA GLN A 86 30.39 -9.24 1.83
C GLN A 86 29.40 -8.20 2.37
N ASP A 87 29.87 -6.97 2.62
CA ASP A 87 29.03 -5.87 3.10
C ASP A 87 28.08 -5.32 2.02
N ALA A 88 28.21 -5.77 0.77
CA ALA A 88 27.28 -5.41 -0.30
C ALA A 88 25.85 -5.88 0.00
N PHE A 89 25.71 -7.06 0.63
CA PHE A 89 24.41 -7.56 1.07
C PHE A 89 23.85 -6.76 2.25
N PHE A 90 24.72 -6.19 3.09
CA PHE A 90 24.29 -5.30 4.15
C PHE A 90 23.69 -4.01 3.57
N ALA A 91 24.35 -3.36 2.62
CA ALA A 91 23.83 -2.17 1.95
C ALA A 91 22.46 -2.44 1.28
N ALA A 92 22.33 -3.58 0.59
CA ALA A 92 21.06 -4.01 0.00
C ALA A 92 19.98 -4.29 1.06
N GLY A 93 20.33 -4.96 2.16
CA GLY A 93 19.41 -5.26 3.24
C GLY A 93 18.89 -4.02 3.98
N VAL A 94 19.77 -3.04 4.24
CA VAL A 94 19.36 -1.77 4.84
C VAL A 94 18.45 -0.98 3.91
N HIS A 95 18.70 -1.00 2.59
CA HIS A 95 17.84 -0.38 1.60
C HIS A 95 16.42 -0.97 1.62
N GLU A 96 16.28 -2.30 1.62
CA GLU A 96 14.98 -2.98 1.74
C GLU A 96 14.28 -2.69 3.06
N ALA A 97 15.03 -2.69 4.17
CA ALA A 97 14.47 -2.43 5.49
C ALA A 97 13.85 -1.03 5.56
N ILE A 98 14.52 -0.01 5.02
CA ILE A 98 14.01 1.36 5.01
C ILE A 98 12.79 1.49 4.09
N LEU A 99 12.81 0.91 2.89
CA LEU A 99 11.63 0.90 2.01
C LEU A 99 10.42 0.29 2.70
N ASN A 100 10.61 -0.83 3.40
CA ASN A 100 9.54 -1.52 4.11
C ASN A 100 9.04 -0.74 5.33
N GLU A 101 9.91 -0.06 6.09
CA GLU A 101 9.47 0.80 7.20
C GLU A 101 8.73 2.05 6.71
N LEU A 102 9.21 2.69 5.64
CA LEU A 102 8.54 3.84 5.06
C LEU A 102 7.18 3.47 4.44
N ALA A 103 7.06 2.27 3.87
CA ALA A 103 5.80 1.77 3.30
C ALA A 103 4.70 1.57 4.35
N LYS A 104 5.03 1.48 5.64
CA LYS A 104 4.02 1.40 6.73
C LYS A 104 3.39 2.77 7.04
N ILE A 105 4.02 3.87 6.61
CA ILE A 105 3.53 5.21 6.86
C ILE A 105 2.47 5.53 5.80
N LYS A 106 1.19 5.53 6.22
CA LYS A 106 0.01 5.59 5.33
C LYS A 106 -0.07 6.87 4.48
N ASP A 107 0.66 7.92 4.84
CA ASP A 107 0.68 9.23 4.17
C ASP A 107 1.98 9.48 3.37
N LEU A 108 2.84 8.46 3.20
CA LEU A 108 4.06 8.57 2.39
C LEU A 108 3.96 7.68 1.15
N LEU A 109 4.09 8.30 -0.02
CA LEU A 109 4.18 7.58 -1.28
C LEU A 109 5.62 7.14 -1.53
N VAL A 110 5.91 5.90 -1.17
CA VAL A 110 7.22 5.27 -1.42
C VAL A 110 7.29 4.79 -2.87
N MET A 111 8.24 5.31 -3.64
CA MET A 111 8.45 4.85 -5.01
C MET A 111 8.98 3.42 -5.02
N ALA A 112 8.46 2.59 -5.95
CA ALA A 112 8.85 1.18 -6.05
C ALA A 112 10.37 1.02 -6.25
N ARG A 113 10.95 0.00 -5.61
CA ARG A 113 12.37 -0.39 -5.73
C ARG A 113 12.87 -0.39 -7.18
N THR A 114 12.08 -0.96 -8.09
CA THR A 114 12.43 -1.05 -9.52
C THR A 114 12.54 0.31 -10.22
N SER A 115 11.83 1.32 -9.73
CA SER A 115 11.88 2.69 -10.26
C SER A 115 13.18 3.41 -9.88
N VAL A 116 13.72 3.14 -8.68
CA VAL A 116 14.96 3.75 -8.17
C VAL A 116 16.23 3.00 -8.59
N MET A 117 16.12 1.74 -9.02
CA MET A 117 17.27 0.93 -9.47
C MET A 117 18.03 1.56 -10.65
N ARG A 118 17.36 2.38 -11.47
CA ARG A 118 18.02 3.14 -12.56
C ARG A 118 19.07 4.15 -12.07
N TYR A 119 19.01 4.52 -10.79
CA TYR A 119 19.95 5.44 -10.15
C TYR A 119 21.06 4.73 -9.37
N ALA A 120 21.10 3.39 -9.37
CA ALA A 120 22.13 2.61 -8.69
C ALA A 120 23.54 2.96 -9.18
N ASP A 121 23.66 3.26 -10.47
CA ASP A 121 24.94 3.56 -11.13
C ASP A 121 25.33 5.05 -11.05
N GLY A 122 24.58 5.86 -10.29
CA GLY A 122 24.82 7.30 -10.16
C GLY A 122 24.56 8.12 -11.43
N GLN A 123 23.98 7.52 -12.47
CA GLN A 123 23.55 8.23 -13.67
C GLN A 123 22.28 9.02 -13.38
N THR A 124 22.46 10.28 -13.02
CA THR A 124 21.42 11.31 -13.14
C THR A 124 21.19 11.60 -14.62
N PRO A 125 19.93 11.66 -15.12
CA PRO A 125 19.65 12.15 -16.46
C PRO A 125 20.09 13.60 -16.66
#